data_AF-A0A7G9B729-F1
#
_entry.id   AF-A0A7G9B729-F1
#
_cell.length_a   1.000
_cell.length_b   1.000
_cell.length_c   1.000
_cell.angle_alpha   90.00
_cell.angle_beta   90.00
_cell.angle_gamma   90.00
#
_symmetry.space_group_name_H-M   'P 1'
#
loop_
_entity.id
_entity.type
_entity.pdbx_description
1 polymer ?
#
loop_
_entity_poly.entity_id
_entity_poly.type
_entity_poly.pdbx_seq_one_letter_code
_entity_poly.pdbx_strand_id
1 'polypeptide(L)'
;MPTENDLRDVPATPLPENTPVVPLPPVVPDGGDTPVIPLPPIVDQPPVANPDQTPVIPLPPIVDQPPVANPDQTPVIPLPPIVDQPPVANPDQTPVIPLPPIVDQPPVANPDQTPVIPLPPIVGMPMPGVRPEYPGYATVRFLNAVADGEPVRVAVGSRIVANNLAFGNLGNYFNVIDGFRTVTIYSVRSPRTVLYQSSIPMSASEVITLAIVRSGGVLDLVRVSDKPCYNRPANRACIRAVNLVYNSPAFDVVLADGRVVFTDVRYKEVTVWRQARPKEYDFYIAQTPYSLNRMYDDIQTVEDMPLAMAGFYLPGYGSVDPLVSFYVNARAGAMNTIYILGNWNISQVIRTKVVEDF
;
A
#
# COMPACT_ATOMS: atom_id res chain seq x y z
N MET A 1 65.36 39.41 20.76
CA MET A 1 64.73 40.61 21.37
C MET A 1 64.93 41.77 20.41
N PRO A 2 64.02 42.76 20.30
CA PRO A 2 62.63 42.88 20.82
C PRO A 2 61.61 42.56 19.68
N THR A 3 60.27 42.75 19.72
CA THR A 3 59.23 42.73 20.79
C THR A 3 57.87 42.35 20.17
N GLU A 4 56.88 42.08 21.03
CA GLU A 4 55.44 42.00 20.79
C GLU A 4 54.77 43.39 20.58
N ASN A 5 53.55 43.42 20.03
CA ASN A 5 52.66 44.56 19.68
C ASN A 5 52.85 45.24 18.31
N ASP A 6 52.03 44.82 17.33
CA ASP A 6 51.49 45.72 16.32
C ASP A 6 50.09 45.26 15.88
N LEU A 7 49.07 45.67 16.65
CA LEU A 7 47.64 45.48 16.35
C LEU A 7 46.79 46.49 17.16
N ARG A 8 47.23 47.75 17.15
CA ARG A 8 46.51 48.91 17.69
C ARG A 8 46.74 50.11 16.78
N ASP A 9 45.92 50.20 15.72
CA ASP A 9 45.33 51.44 15.19
C ASP A 9 44.74 51.17 13.79
N VAL A 10 43.47 50.77 13.77
CA VAL A 10 42.60 50.96 12.59
C VAL A 10 41.49 51.92 13.05
N PRO A 11 41.36 53.11 12.44
CA PRO A 11 40.33 54.07 12.85
C PRO A 11 38.94 53.49 12.58
N ALA A 12 38.04 53.63 13.55
CA ALA A 12 36.65 53.19 13.39
C ALA A 12 35.93 54.04 12.35
N THR A 13 35.49 53.43 11.25
CA THR A 13 34.60 54.04 10.27
C THR A 13 33.29 54.44 10.97
N PRO A 14 32.77 55.68 10.81
CA PRO A 14 31.51 56.06 11.42
C PRO A 14 30.36 55.24 10.85
N LEU A 15 29.46 54.78 11.73
CA LEU A 15 28.20 54.13 11.35
C LEU A 15 27.31 55.13 10.58
N PRO A 16 26.57 54.69 9.54
CA PRO A 16 25.60 55.54 8.89
C PRO A 16 24.43 55.86 9.83
N GLU A 17 24.20 57.14 10.11
CA GLU A 17 22.99 57.63 10.79
C GLU A 17 21.75 57.45 9.91
N ASN A 18 21.17 56.25 9.93
CA ASN A 18 19.81 55.99 9.45
C ASN A 18 19.28 54.68 10.06
N THR A 19 19.21 54.63 11.40
CA THR A 19 18.39 53.63 12.09
C THR A 19 16.91 54.00 11.91
N PRO A 20 16.04 53.12 11.37
CA PRO A 20 14.61 53.36 11.39
C PRO A 20 14.14 53.37 12.85
N VAL A 21 13.55 54.47 13.30
CA VAL A 21 12.87 54.51 14.60
C VAL A 21 11.62 53.65 14.48
N VAL A 22 11.69 52.43 15.00
CA VAL A 22 10.52 51.54 15.13
C VAL A 22 9.55 52.22 16.11
N PRO A 23 8.31 52.55 15.70
CA PRO A 23 7.31 53.03 16.63
C PRO A 23 7.04 51.95 17.67
N LEU A 24 7.05 52.28 18.97
CA LEU A 24 6.53 51.35 19.96
C LEU A 24 5.06 51.05 19.64
N PRO A 25 4.62 49.78 19.76
CA PRO A 25 3.21 49.45 19.59
C PRO A 25 2.37 50.22 20.62
N PRO A 26 1.15 50.66 20.25
CA PRO A 26 0.29 51.38 21.16
C PRO A 26 -0.05 50.51 22.37
N VAL A 27 0.03 51.10 23.57
CA VAL A 27 -0.46 50.45 24.80
C VAL A 27 -1.98 50.34 24.69
N VAL A 28 -2.47 49.12 24.47
CA VAL A 28 -3.90 48.81 24.45
C VAL A 28 -4.43 48.90 25.89
N PRO A 29 -5.51 49.65 26.16
CA PRO A 29 -6.15 49.64 27.47
C PRO A 29 -6.73 48.26 27.75
N ASP A 30 -6.53 47.76 28.97
CA ASP A 30 -7.06 46.48 29.43
C ASP A 30 -8.60 46.49 29.37
N GLY A 31 -9.16 45.64 28.51
CA GLY A 31 -10.57 45.67 28.12
C GLY A 31 -10.96 44.36 27.44
N GLY A 32 -11.90 43.64 28.07
CA GLY A 32 -12.16 42.21 27.86
C GLY A 32 -12.48 41.72 26.44
N ASP A 33 -12.43 40.38 26.35
CA ASP A 33 -12.83 39.52 25.23
C ASP A 33 -11.92 39.51 23.99
N THR A 34 -10.76 38.85 24.11
CA THR A 34 -10.07 38.23 22.98
C THR A 34 -10.48 36.76 22.81
N PRO A 35 -10.77 36.29 21.57
CA PRO A 35 -11.02 34.87 21.33
C PRO A 35 -9.70 34.09 21.42
N VAL A 36 -9.61 33.15 22.35
CA VAL A 36 -8.45 32.26 22.48
C VAL A 36 -8.41 31.28 21.31
N ILE A 37 -7.52 31.52 20.34
CA ILE A 37 -7.19 30.55 19.29
C ILE A 37 -6.24 29.51 19.92
N PRO A 38 -6.59 28.21 19.95
CA PRO A 38 -5.70 27.18 20.47
C PRO A 38 -4.48 27.02 19.56
N LEU A 39 -3.27 27.09 20.12
CA LEU A 39 -2.07 26.64 19.43
C LEU A 39 -2.15 25.12 19.20
N PRO A 40 -1.69 24.60 18.05
CA PRO A 40 -1.52 23.16 17.87
C PRO A 40 -0.47 22.63 18.87
N PRO A 41 -0.64 21.42 19.42
CA PRO A 41 0.29 20.88 20.41
C PRO A 41 1.66 20.63 19.77
N ILE A 42 2.72 21.07 20.45
CA ILE A 42 4.11 20.81 20.06
C ILE A 42 4.39 19.33 20.33
N VAL A 43 4.55 18.56 19.25
CA VAL A 43 5.06 17.18 19.31
C VAL A 43 6.58 17.26 19.36
N ASP A 44 7.15 17.15 20.57
CA ASP A 44 8.49 16.59 20.88
C ASP A 44 8.96 16.95 22.31
N GLN A 45 8.18 16.53 23.33
CA GLN A 45 8.68 16.41 24.69
C GLN A 45 8.49 14.97 25.20
N PRO A 46 9.55 14.29 25.67
CA PRO A 46 9.38 13.01 26.35
C PRO A 46 8.68 13.24 27.70
N PRO A 47 7.73 12.38 28.11
CA PRO A 47 6.96 12.60 29.33
C PRO A 47 7.85 12.45 30.57
N VAL A 48 7.73 13.40 31.49
CA VAL A 48 8.33 13.28 32.83
C VAL A 48 7.60 12.18 33.58
N ALA A 49 8.29 11.08 33.87
CA ALA A 49 7.72 9.95 34.57
C ALA A 49 7.42 10.30 36.04
N ASN A 50 6.15 10.25 36.42
CA ASN A 50 5.72 10.27 37.82
C ASN A 50 5.59 8.80 38.30
N PRO A 51 6.28 8.35 39.38
CA PRO A 51 6.44 6.91 39.64
C PRO A 51 5.16 6.12 39.99
N ASP A 52 4.11 6.79 40.48
CA ASP A 52 3.01 6.15 41.21
C ASP A 52 1.66 6.11 40.44
N GLN A 53 1.66 6.11 39.10
CA GLN A 53 0.44 6.01 38.30
C GLN A 53 0.52 4.96 37.20
N THR A 54 -0.27 3.89 37.34
CA THR A 54 -0.49 2.88 36.28
C THR A 54 -1.26 3.51 35.10
N PRO A 55 -0.79 3.36 33.83
CA PRO A 55 -1.46 3.98 32.69
C PRO A 55 -2.83 3.35 32.41
N VAL A 56 -3.88 4.19 32.34
CA VAL A 56 -5.21 3.78 31.86
C VAL A 56 -5.31 4.10 30.38
N ILE A 57 -5.47 3.08 29.54
CA ILE A 57 -5.67 3.22 28.08
C ILE A 57 -7.17 3.41 27.81
N PRO A 58 -7.63 4.51 27.17
CA PRO A 58 -9.02 4.66 26.78
C PRO A 58 -9.39 3.71 25.63
N LEU A 59 -10.52 3.02 25.74
CA LEU A 59 -11.12 2.30 24.61
C LEU A 59 -11.83 3.29 23.65
N PRO A 60 -11.87 3.01 22.33
CA PRO A 60 -12.65 3.82 21.39
C PRO A 60 -14.16 3.68 21.62
N PRO A 61 -14.97 4.70 21.27
CA PRO A 61 -16.42 4.66 21.47
C PRO A 61 -17.09 3.66 20.54
N ILE A 62 -17.99 2.84 21.10
CA ILE A 62 -18.81 1.89 20.35
C ILE A 62 -20.03 2.64 19.79
N VAL A 63 -20.26 2.51 18.49
CA VAL A 63 -21.49 2.94 17.81
C VAL A 63 -22.40 1.72 17.64
N ASP A 64 -23.72 1.96 17.69
CA ASP A 64 -24.83 1.00 17.59
C ASP A 64 -25.07 0.09 18.80
N GLN A 65 -25.97 0.53 19.67
CA GLN A 65 -26.56 -0.26 20.76
C GLN A 65 -28.08 -0.39 20.54
N PRO A 66 -28.63 -1.61 20.35
CA PRO A 66 -30.08 -1.85 20.41
C PRO A 66 -30.58 -1.81 21.88
N PRO A 67 -31.89 -1.57 22.12
CA PRO A 67 -32.39 -1.20 23.46
C PRO A 67 -32.34 -2.33 24.50
N VAL A 68 -32.28 -1.91 25.77
CA VAL A 68 -32.02 -2.74 26.95
C VAL A 68 -33.25 -3.53 27.43
N ALA A 69 -33.04 -4.84 27.66
CA ALA A 69 -33.70 -5.70 28.65
C ALA A 69 -32.71 -6.88 28.92
N ASN A 70 -32.47 -7.43 30.11
CA ASN A 70 -33.12 -7.41 31.43
C ASN A 70 -31.99 -7.59 32.50
N PRO A 71 -32.12 -7.24 33.80
CA PRO A 71 -30.94 -7.01 34.66
C PRO A 71 -30.26 -8.25 35.30
N ASP A 72 -30.67 -9.48 34.98
CA ASP A 72 -30.24 -10.71 35.69
C ASP A 72 -29.32 -11.67 34.88
N GLN A 73 -28.47 -11.15 33.99
CA GLN A 73 -27.47 -11.98 33.27
C GLN A 73 -26.08 -11.37 33.28
N THR A 74 -25.13 -12.03 33.97
CA THR A 74 -23.70 -11.69 33.95
C THR A 74 -23.10 -12.04 32.58
N PRO A 75 -22.52 -11.08 31.83
CA PRO A 75 -21.87 -11.38 30.55
C PRO A 75 -20.57 -12.15 30.76
N VAL A 76 -20.46 -13.35 30.20
CA VAL A 76 -19.20 -14.11 30.17
C VAL A 76 -18.35 -13.60 29.00
N ILE A 77 -17.30 -12.84 29.31
CA ILE A 77 -16.30 -12.41 28.32
C ILE A 77 -15.35 -13.59 28.07
N PRO A 78 -15.19 -14.08 26.82
CA PRO A 78 -14.20 -15.10 26.51
C PRO A 78 -12.79 -14.51 26.61
N LEU A 79 -11.96 -15.08 27.50
CA LEU A 79 -10.54 -14.77 27.56
C LEU A 79 -9.80 -15.50 26.41
N PRO A 80 -8.82 -14.90 25.73
CA PRO A 80 -8.04 -15.60 24.70
C PRO A 80 -7.31 -16.83 25.28
N PRO A 81 -7.19 -17.93 24.52
CA PRO A 81 -6.57 -19.15 25.03
C PRO A 81 -5.06 -18.95 25.26
N ILE A 82 -4.65 -19.05 26.52
CA ILE A 82 -3.25 -19.19 26.89
C ILE A 82 -2.85 -20.65 26.64
N VAL A 83 -1.79 -20.84 25.85
CA VAL A 83 -1.18 -22.15 25.62
C VAL A 83 -0.20 -22.44 26.76
N ASP A 84 -0.12 -23.71 27.17
CA ASP A 84 0.82 -24.26 28.17
C ASP A 84 0.56 -24.00 29.67
N GLN A 85 -0.64 -24.38 30.17
CA GLN A 85 -0.82 -24.71 31.60
C GLN A 85 -1.60 -26.04 31.75
N PRO A 86 -1.12 -27.00 32.59
CA PRO A 86 -1.78 -28.30 32.74
C PRO A 86 -3.14 -28.16 33.48
N PRO A 87 -4.14 -28.99 33.15
CA PRO A 87 -5.48 -28.85 33.71
C PRO A 87 -5.51 -29.15 35.21
N VAL A 88 -6.09 -28.22 35.97
CA VAL A 88 -6.42 -28.41 37.39
C VAL A 88 -7.55 -29.44 37.49
N ALA A 89 -7.32 -30.49 38.28
CA ALA A 89 -8.30 -31.55 38.47
C ALA A 89 -9.53 -31.05 39.26
N ASN A 90 -10.72 -31.26 38.69
CA ASN A 90 -11.98 -31.08 39.41
C ASN A 90 -12.34 -32.41 40.13
N PRO A 91 -12.61 -32.45 41.45
CA PRO A 91 -12.65 -33.72 42.20
C PRO A 91 -13.77 -34.70 41.82
N ASP A 92 -14.88 -34.22 41.24
CA ASP A 92 -16.12 -34.99 41.10
C ASP A 92 -16.39 -35.56 39.69
N GLN A 93 -15.36 -35.77 38.88
CA GLN A 93 -15.47 -36.46 37.59
C GLN A 93 -14.45 -37.60 37.48
N THR A 94 -14.91 -38.83 37.63
CA THR A 94 -14.13 -40.04 37.34
C THR A 94 -13.73 -40.06 35.85
N PRO A 95 -12.44 -40.10 35.50
CA PRO A 95 -12.02 -40.15 34.11
C PRO A 95 -12.44 -41.48 33.45
N VAL A 96 -13.37 -41.42 32.51
CA VAL A 96 -13.70 -42.59 31.67
C VAL A 96 -12.62 -42.69 30.58
N ILE A 97 -11.60 -43.50 30.85
CA ILE A 97 -10.60 -43.90 29.85
C ILE A 97 -11.33 -44.78 28.81
N PRO A 98 -11.39 -44.40 27.52
CA PRO A 98 -11.97 -45.27 26.50
C PRO A 98 -11.06 -46.49 26.31
N LEU A 99 -11.56 -47.67 26.69
CA LEU A 99 -10.89 -48.93 26.38
C LEU A 99 -10.99 -49.18 24.87
N PRO A 100 -9.92 -49.66 24.18
CA PRO A 100 -10.02 -50.01 22.77
C PRO A 100 -11.13 -51.05 22.53
N PRO A 101 -11.86 -50.98 21.39
CA PRO A 101 -13.03 -51.82 21.17
C PRO A 101 -12.64 -53.29 21.09
N ILE A 102 -13.21 -54.09 21.99
CA ILE A 102 -13.12 -55.55 21.95
C ILE A 102 -14.04 -56.05 20.83
N VAL A 103 -13.45 -56.77 19.87
CA VAL A 103 -14.18 -57.52 18.85
C VAL A 103 -14.78 -58.78 19.51
N ASP A 104 -15.93 -59.25 19.00
CA ASP A 104 -16.64 -60.46 19.43
C ASP A 104 -17.61 -60.36 20.63
N GLN A 105 -18.61 -59.47 20.55
CA GLN A 105 -19.86 -59.64 21.29
C GLN A 105 -21.09 -59.44 20.38
N PRO A 106 -22.03 -60.41 20.28
CA PRO A 106 -23.22 -60.26 19.45
C PRO A 106 -24.24 -59.31 20.11
N PRO A 107 -25.00 -58.52 19.32
CA PRO A 107 -25.92 -57.54 19.88
C PRO A 107 -27.15 -58.22 20.51
N VAL A 108 -27.53 -57.76 21.70
CA VAL A 108 -28.83 -58.08 22.31
C VAL A 108 -29.91 -57.33 21.53
N ALA A 109 -30.86 -58.06 20.94
CA ALA A 109 -31.94 -57.48 20.16
C ALA A 109 -32.97 -56.76 21.06
N ASN A 110 -33.31 -55.52 20.72
CA ASN A 110 -34.43 -54.79 21.30
C ASN A 110 -35.60 -54.83 20.29
N PRO A 111 -36.84 -55.25 20.63
CA PRO A 111 -37.82 -55.64 19.61
C PRO A 111 -38.38 -54.53 18.72
N ASP A 112 -38.41 -53.28 19.19
CA ASP A 112 -39.22 -52.20 18.59
C ASP A 112 -38.40 -51.13 17.84
N GLN A 113 -37.21 -51.47 17.34
CA GLN A 113 -36.44 -50.60 16.45
C GLN A 113 -35.97 -51.36 15.21
N THR A 114 -36.52 -51.02 14.05
CA THR A 114 -35.95 -51.46 12.75
C THR A 114 -34.53 -50.92 12.64
N PRO A 115 -33.48 -51.76 12.55
CA PRO A 115 -32.12 -51.27 12.55
C PRO A 115 -31.82 -50.53 11.24
N VAL A 116 -31.75 -49.20 11.29
CA VAL A 116 -31.15 -48.41 10.22
C VAL A 116 -29.64 -48.58 10.36
N ILE A 117 -29.10 -49.63 9.73
CA ILE A 117 -27.65 -49.86 9.65
C ILE A 117 -27.05 -48.67 8.88
N PRO A 118 -26.20 -47.82 9.51
CA PRO A 118 -25.52 -46.78 8.77
C PRO A 118 -24.53 -47.47 7.81
N LEU A 119 -24.81 -47.35 6.52
CA LEU A 119 -23.96 -47.88 5.48
C LEU A 119 -22.57 -47.20 5.57
N PRO A 120 -21.45 -47.93 5.51
CA PRO A 120 -20.12 -47.29 5.48
C PRO A 120 -20.05 -46.32 4.29
N PRO A 121 -19.31 -45.20 4.40
CA PRO A 121 -19.24 -44.21 3.33
C PRO A 121 -18.73 -44.86 2.04
N ILE A 122 -19.62 -44.97 1.05
CA ILE A 122 -19.30 -45.58 -0.24
C ILE A 122 -18.36 -44.63 -0.99
N VAL A 123 -17.07 -44.96 -0.96
CA VAL A 123 -16.05 -44.35 -1.80
C VAL A 123 -16.42 -44.61 -3.27
N GLY A 124 -16.92 -43.59 -3.96
CA GLY A 124 -17.13 -43.63 -5.41
C GLY A 124 -18.53 -43.30 -5.93
N MET A 125 -19.54 -43.07 -5.08
CA MET A 125 -20.83 -42.56 -5.57
C MET A 125 -20.88 -41.02 -5.57
N PRO A 126 -21.18 -40.37 -6.72
CA PRO A 126 -21.40 -38.93 -6.74
C PRO A 126 -22.68 -38.58 -5.98
N MET A 127 -22.58 -37.72 -4.97
CA MET A 127 -23.75 -37.21 -4.25
C MET A 127 -24.69 -36.47 -5.21
N PRO A 128 -25.97 -36.85 -5.32
CA PRO A 128 -26.93 -36.12 -6.15
C PRO A 128 -27.09 -34.68 -5.64
N GLY A 129 -26.52 -33.71 -6.37
CA GLY A 129 -26.57 -32.29 -6.01
C GLY A 129 -25.21 -31.66 -5.72
N VAL A 130 -24.21 -32.44 -5.31
CA VAL A 130 -22.82 -31.95 -5.27
C VAL A 130 -22.26 -32.05 -6.69
N ARG A 131 -22.38 -30.94 -7.44
CA ARG A 131 -21.58 -30.77 -8.65
C ARG A 131 -20.11 -30.93 -8.26
N PRO A 132 -19.27 -31.63 -9.04
CA PRO A 132 -17.83 -31.53 -8.84
C PRO A 132 -17.48 -30.04 -8.96
N GLU A 133 -16.97 -29.46 -7.88
CA GLU A 133 -16.49 -28.09 -7.88
C GLU A 133 -15.26 -28.05 -8.77
N TYR A 134 -15.47 -27.69 -10.03
CA TYR A 134 -14.39 -27.56 -10.99
C TYR A 134 -13.39 -26.56 -10.43
N PRO A 135 -12.08 -26.91 -10.39
CA PRO A 135 -11.07 -26.03 -9.83
C PRO A 135 -11.17 -24.66 -10.47
N GLY A 136 -11.29 -23.61 -9.64
CA GLY A 136 -11.27 -22.26 -10.13
C GLY A 136 -9.90 -21.92 -10.72
N TYR A 137 -9.86 -20.92 -11.60
CA TYR A 137 -8.61 -20.42 -12.15
C TYR A 137 -8.49 -18.91 -11.94
N ALA A 138 -7.31 -18.47 -11.53
CA ALA A 138 -6.84 -17.11 -11.65
C ALA A 138 -5.98 -16.97 -12.91
N THR A 139 -6.07 -15.83 -13.59
CA THR A 139 -5.27 -15.46 -14.75
C THR A 139 -4.18 -14.48 -14.28
N VAL A 140 -2.94 -14.96 -14.20
CA VAL A 140 -1.82 -14.24 -13.56
C VAL A 140 -0.77 -13.88 -14.59
N ARG A 141 -0.16 -12.69 -14.49
CA ARG A 141 1.15 -12.38 -15.11
C ARG A 141 2.08 -11.74 -14.08
N PHE A 142 3.36 -11.58 -14.45
CA PHE A 142 4.35 -10.91 -13.62
C PHE A 142 4.92 -9.66 -14.30
N LEU A 143 5.26 -8.64 -13.51
CA LEU A 143 6.05 -7.48 -13.91
C LEU A 143 7.33 -7.47 -13.08
N ASN A 144 8.51 -7.26 -13.65
CA ASN A 144 9.71 -6.96 -12.85
C ASN A 144 9.92 -5.45 -12.76
N ALA A 145 9.76 -4.86 -11.56
CA ALA A 145 9.99 -3.44 -11.29
C ALA A 145 11.31 -3.16 -10.55
N VAL A 146 12.16 -4.18 -10.35
CA VAL A 146 13.45 -4.05 -9.63
C VAL A 146 14.51 -3.45 -10.57
N ALA A 147 14.71 -2.13 -10.50
CA ALA A 147 15.59 -1.40 -11.42
C ALA A 147 17.10 -1.68 -11.23
N ASP A 148 17.49 -2.12 -10.04
CA ASP A 148 18.86 -2.43 -9.64
C ASP A 148 19.14 -3.95 -9.58
N GLY A 149 18.21 -4.75 -10.11
CA GLY A 149 18.29 -6.21 -10.15
C GLY A 149 18.81 -6.73 -11.49
N GLU A 150 19.24 -7.99 -11.47
CA GLU A 150 19.32 -8.78 -12.70
C GLU A 150 17.92 -9.20 -13.20
N PRO A 151 17.79 -9.64 -14.47
CA PRO A 151 16.61 -10.38 -14.89
C PRO A 151 16.36 -11.60 -14.00
N VAL A 152 15.10 -11.91 -13.74
CA VAL A 152 14.71 -13.00 -12.84
C VAL A 152 13.94 -14.12 -13.55
N ARG A 153 14.05 -15.33 -13.01
CA ARG A 153 13.21 -16.47 -13.38
C ARG A 153 12.10 -16.62 -12.34
N VAL A 154 10.85 -16.78 -12.78
CA VAL A 154 9.69 -16.87 -11.91
C VAL A 154 9.03 -18.24 -12.08
N ALA A 155 8.71 -18.89 -10.96
CA ALA A 155 7.95 -20.13 -10.89
C ALA A 155 6.69 -19.94 -10.03
N VAL A 156 5.63 -20.69 -10.37
CA VAL A 156 4.44 -20.85 -9.54
C VAL A 156 4.20 -22.34 -9.35
N GLY A 157 4.33 -22.81 -8.10
CA GLY A 157 4.48 -24.24 -7.81
C GLY A 157 5.71 -24.82 -8.53
N SER A 158 5.53 -25.94 -9.22
CA SER A 158 6.57 -26.57 -10.03
C SER A 158 6.73 -25.98 -11.45
N ARG A 159 5.85 -25.06 -11.87
CA ARG A 159 5.84 -24.52 -13.24
C ARG A 159 6.67 -23.25 -13.33
N ILE A 160 7.67 -23.23 -14.22
CA ILE A 160 8.33 -21.98 -14.62
C ILE A 160 7.40 -21.19 -15.54
N VAL A 161 7.18 -19.91 -15.23
CA VAL A 161 6.22 -19.03 -15.92
C VAL A 161 6.89 -17.85 -16.62
N ALA A 162 8.09 -17.46 -16.17
CA ALA A 162 8.98 -16.55 -16.87
C ALA A 162 10.44 -16.99 -16.66
N ASN A 163 11.26 -16.97 -17.71
CA ASN A 163 12.65 -17.45 -17.66
C ASN A 163 13.72 -16.35 -17.65
N ASN A 164 13.39 -15.13 -18.10
CA ASN A 164 14.31 -14.00 -18.23
C ASN A 164 13.54 -12.67 -18.11
N LEU A 165 12.86 -12.46 -16.98
CA LEU A 165 12.03 -11.28 -16.75
C LEU A 165 12.91 -10.10 -16.31
N ALA A 166 13.42 -9.35 -17.30
CA ALA A 166 14.23 -8.15 -17.07
C ALA A 166 13.41 -6.97 -16.50
N PHE A 167 14.09 -5.98 -15.91
CA PHE A 167 13.46 -4.76 -15.41
C PHE A 167 12.55 -4.09 -16.47
N GLY A 168 11.35 -3.71 -16.06
CA GLY A 168 10.30 -3.14 -16.89
C GLY A 168 9.58 -4.14 -17.81
N ASN A 169 9.97 -5.42 -17.85
CA ASN A 169 9.30 -6.41 -18.69
C ASN A 169 8.13 -7.09 -17.97
N LEU A 170 7.11 -7.39 -18.77
CA LEU A 170 5.95 -8.20 -18.39
C LEU A 170 6.15 -9.64 -18.88
N GLY A 171 5.69 -10.58 -18.08
CA GLY A 171 5.42 -11.95 -18.53
C GLY A 171 4.07 -12.03 -19.25
N ASN A 172 3.86 -13.15 -19.94
CA ASN A 172 2.54 -13.49 -20.49
C ASN A 172 1.57 -13.85 -19.36
N TYR A 173 0.28 -13.66 -19.59
CA TYR A 173 -0.75 -14.23 -18.73
C TYR A 173 -0.78 -15.76 -18.84
N PHE A 174 -1.04 -16.42 -17.71
CA PHE A 174 -1.22 -17.86 -17.63
C PHE A 174 -2.23 -18.21 -16.54
N ASN A 175 -2.94 -19.31 -16.72
CA ASN A 175 -3.90 -19.78 -15.74
C ASN A 175 -3.20 -20.53 -14.59
N VAL A 176 -3.64 -20.21 -13.38
CA VAL A 176 -3.21 -20.77 -12.11
C VAL A 176 -4.45 -21.31 -11.41
N ILE A 177 -4.43 -22.55 -10.93
CA ILE A 177 -5.54 -23.07 -10.12
C ILE A 177 -5.65 -22.22 -8.85
N ASP A 178 -6.88 -21.92 -8.43
CA ASP A 178 -7.20 -21.19 -7.21
C ASP A 178 -6.67 -21.83 -5.92
N GLY A 179 -6.76 -21.10 -4.81
CA GLY A 179 -6.15 -21.44 -3.53
C GLY A 179 -4.72 -20.92 -3.38
N PHE A 180 -3.99 -21.41 -2.37
CA PHE A 180 -2.64 -20.96 -2.06
C PHE A 180 -1.60 -21.56 -3.01
N ARG A 181 -0.75 -20.70 -3.58
CA ARG A 181 0.26 -21.07 -4.58
C ARG A 181 1.60 -20.46 -4.23
N THR A 182 2.61 -21.32 -4.04
CA THR A 182 3.99 -20.89 -3.83
C THR A 182 4.51 -20.18 -5.08
N VAL A 183 4.87 -18.91 -4.96
CA VAL A 183 5.61 -18.16 -5.97
C VAL A 183 7.08 -18.15 -5.55
N THR A 184 7.96 -18.61 -6.44
CA THR A 184 9.41 -18.62 -6.21
C THR A 184 10.12 -17.85 -7.32
N ILE A 185 11.00 -16.93 -6.95
CA ILE A 185 11.80 -16.11 -7.85
C ILE A 185 13.26 -16.55 -7.70
N TYR A 186 13.90 -16.86 -8.81
CA TYR A 186 15.28 -17.33 -8.90
C TYR A 186 16.15 -16.33 -9.65
N SER A 187 17.44 -16.33 -9.31
CA SER A 187 18.48 -15.68 -10.12
C SER A 187 18.55 -16.32 -11.52
N VAL A 188 18.68 -15.51 -12.57
CA VAL A 188 18.93 -16.02 -13.93
C VAL A 188 20.40 -16.42 -14.09
N ARG A 189 21.34 -15.70 -13.47
CA ARG A 189 22.77 -16.06 -13.47
C ARG A 189 23.05 -17.37 -12.71
N SER A 190 22.34 -17.59 -11.60
CA SER A 190 22.48 -18.76 -10.74
C SER A 190 21.12 -19.41 -10.47
N PRO A 191 20.57 -20.25 -11.36
CA PRO A 191 19.20 -20.78 -11.25
C PRO A 191 18.87 -21.65 -10.03
N ARG A 192 19.85 -21.97 -9.18
CA ARG A 192 19.66 -22.64 -7.87
C ARG A 192 19.45 -21.64 -6.72
N THR A 193 19.80 -20.37 -6.92
CA THR A 193 19.66 -19.31 -5.92
C THR A 193 18.23 -18.77 -5.93
N VAL A 194 17.51 -18.98 -4.83
CA VAL A 194 16.20 -18.37 -4.56
C VAL A 194 16.41 -16.96 -4.05
N LEU A 195 15.76 -15.98 -4.70
CA LEU A 195 15.76 -14.56 -4.33
C LEU A 195 14.49 -14.17 -3.55
N TYR A 196 13.40 -14.92 -3.74
CA TYR A 196 12.13 -14.76 -3.04
C TYR A 196 11.36 -16.08 -3.08
N GLN A 197 10.66 -16.42 -2.00
CA GLN A 197 9.69 -17.51 -1.99
C GLN A 197 8.57 -17.18 -0.99
N SER A 198 7.31 -17.21 -1.45
CA SER A 198 6.15 -16.98 -0.58
C SER A 198 4.91 -17.72 -1.09
N SER A 199 3.96 -17.99 -0.20
CA SER A 199 2.67 -18.60 -0.54
C SER A 199 1.62 -17.51 -0.79
N ILE A 200 1.18 -17.38 -2.04
CA ILE A 200 0.26 -16.32 -2.47
C ILE A 200 -1.14 -16.91 -2.67
N PRO A 201 -2.20 -16.37 -2.05
CA PRO A 201 -3.57 -16.79 -2.35
C PRO A 201 -3.96 -16.37 -3.76
N MET A 202 -4.64 -17.24 -4.50
CA MET A 202 -5.21 -17.00 -5.82
C MET A 202 -6.72 -17.26 -5.77
N SER A 203 -7.54 -16.31 -6.17
CA SER A 203 -8.99 -16.49 -6.18
C SER A 203 -9.50 -16.93 -7.56
N ALA A 204 -10.56 -17.74 -7.60
CA ALA A 204 -11.23 -18.07 -8.84
C ALA A 204 -11.72 -16.80 -9.58
N SER A 205 -11.63 -16.78 -10.91
CA SER A 205 -11.96 -15.64 -11.79
C SER A 205 -11.14 -14.36 -11.57
N GLU A 206 -10.03 -14.43 -10.84
CA GLU A 206 -9.18 -13.28 -10.60
C GLU A 206 -8.22 -13.03 -11.77
N VAL A 207 -8.08 -11.78 -12.21
CA VAL A 207 -7.09 -11.38 -13.21
C VAL A 207 -6.13 -10.41 -12.54
N ILE A 208 -4.82 -10.72 -12.53
CA ILE A 208 -3.81 -9.96 -11.77
C ILE A 208 -2.46 -9.86 -12.47
N THR A 209 -1.78 -8.76 -12.19
CA THR A 209 -0.33 -8.61 -12.31
C THR A 209 0.30 -8.69 -10.92
N LEU A 210 1.26 -9.61 -10.76
CA LEU A 210 2.15 -9.63 -9.60
C LEU A 210 3.43 -8.88 -9.96
N ALA A 211 3.59 -7.67 -9.43
CA ALA A 211 4.76 -6.86 -9.66
C ALA A 211 5.85 -7.18 -8.61
N ILE A 212 7.02 -7.61 -9.09
CA ILE A 212 8.21 -7.88 -8.30
C ILE A 212 8.87 -6.55 -7.99
N VAL A 213 8.98 -6.23 -6.70
CA VAL A 213 9.50 -4.96 -6.18
C VAL A 213 10.60 -5.20 -5.14
N ARG A 214 11.17 -4.12 -4.60
CA ARG A 214 12.12 -4.17 -3.49
C ARG A 214 11.44 -3.69 -2.20
N SER A 215 11.78 -4.26 -1.06
CA SER A 215 11.21 -3.91 0.24
C SER A 215 12.24 -4.16 1.33
N GLY A 216 12.69 -3.11 2.03
CA GLY A 216 13.74 -3.26 3.05
C GLY A 216 15.02 -3.93 2.54
N GLY A 217 15.40 -3.67 1.28
CA GLY A 217 16.54 -4.30 0.61
C GLY A 217 16.26 -5.67 -0.03
N VAL A 218 15.29 -6.45 0.43
CA VAL A 218 14.91 -7.75 -0.17
C VAL A 218 13.86 -7.61 -1.27
N LEU A 219 13.51 -8.71 -1.96
CA LEU A 219 12.41 -8.74 -2.92
C LEU A 219 11.05 -8.89 -2.24
N ASP A 220 10.00 -8.37 -2.89
CA ASP A 220 8.61 -8.46 -2.46
C ASP A 220 7.64 -8.45 -3.67
N LEU A 221 6.35 -8.69 -3.45
CA LEU A 221 5.31 -8.71 -4.49
C LEU A 221 4.19 -7.71 -4.20
N VAL A 222 3.91 -6.81 -5.16
CA VAL A 222 2.69 -6.00 -5.18
C VAL A 222 1.64 -6.69 -6.05
N ARG A 223 0.44 -6.89 -5.50
CA ARG A 223 -0.70 -7.45 -6.22
C ARG A 223 -1.51 -6.33 -6.87
N VAL A 224 -1.55 -6.32 -8.20
CA VAL A 224 -2.33 -5.36 -8.99
C VAL A 224 -3.49 -6.11 -9.65
N SER A 225 -4.73 -5.70 -9.36
CA SER A 225 -5.91 -6.35 -9.96
C SER A 225 -6.19 -5.78 -11.33
N ASP A 226 -6.14 -6.63 -12.35
CA ASP A 226 -6.39 -6.26 -13.75
C ASP A 226 -7.85 -6.56 -14.13
N LYS A 227 -8.74 -6.67 -13.12
CA LYS A 227 -10.18 -6.81 -13.35
C LYS A 227 -10.74 -5.57 -14.03
N PRO A 228 -11.63 -5.75 -15.02
CA PRO A 228 -12.16 -4.63 -15.76
C PRO A 228 -13.04 -3.72 -14.91
N CYS A 229 -12.98 -2.42 -15.18
CA CYS A 229 -13.87 -1.45 -14.55
C CYS A 229 -15.32 -1.70 -15.04
N TYR A 230 -16.15 -2.31 -14.17
CA TYR A 230 -17.49 -2.80 -14.51
C TYR A 230 -18.51 -1.67 -14.78
N ASN A 231 -18.44 -0.55 -14.04
CA ASN A 231 -19.41 0.55 -14.13
C ASN A 231 -19.00 1.62 -15.16
N ARG A 232 -18.66 1.19 -16.39
CA ARG A 232 -18.31 2.09 -17.49
C ARG A 232 -19.55 2.55 -18.27
N PRO A 233 -19.78 3.86 -18.44
CA PRO A 233 -20.56 4.36 -19.55
C PRO A 233 -19.97 3.84 -20.86
N ALA A 234 -20.82 3.50 -21.83
CA ALA A 234 -20.36 3.12 -23.16
C ALA A 234 -19.43 4.19 -23.74
N ASN A 235 -18.40 3.76 -24.48
CA ASN A 235 -17.42 4.65 -25.12
C ASN A 235 -16.60 5.51 -24.12
N ARG A 236 -16.03 4.85 -23.08
CA ARG A 236 -15.04 5.40 -22.15
C ARG A 236 -13.84 4.46 -21.99
N ALA A 237 -12.68 5.04 -21.72
CA ALA A 237 -11.49 4.32 -21.27
C ALA A 237 -11.39 4.38 -19.73
N CYS A 238 -10.63 3.48 -19.12
CA CYS A 238 -10.18 3.60 -17.74
C CYS A 238 -8.66 3.80 -17.70
N ILE A 239 -8.19 4.66 -16.80
CA ILE A 239 -6.77 4.93 -16.54
C ILE A 239 -6.53 4.83 -15.05
N ARG A 240 -5.39 4.24 -14.63
CA ARG A 240 -4.86 4.30 -13.26
C ARG A 240 -3.34 4.40 -13.29
N ALA A 241 -2.75 4.84 -12.19
CA ALA A 241 -1.31 4.79 -11.93
C ALA A 241 -0.95 3.79 -10.82
N VAL A 242 0.26 3.24 -10.89
CA VAL A 242 0.87 2.40 -9.86
C VAL A 242 2.32 2.86 -9.65
N ASN A 243 2.67 3.30 -8.43
CA ASN A 243 4.03 3.71 -8.13
C ASN A 243 4.86 2.53 -7.59
N LEU A 244 5.80 2.05 -8.40
CA LEU A 244 6.75 0.98 -8.06
C LEU A 244 8.21 1.46 -8.04
N VAL A 245 8.45 2.77 -7.89
CA VAL A 245 9.80 3.34 -7.74
C VAL A 245 10.31 3.12 -6.32
N TYR A 246 11.32 2.25 -6.15
CA TYR A 246 11.81 1.92 -4.80
C TYR A 246 12.37 3.15 -4.07
N ASN A 247 11.91 3.34 -2.82
CA ASN A 247 12.26 4.45 -1.93
C ASN A 247 11.99 5.86 -2.48
N SER A 248 11.02 6.00 -3.39
CA SER A 248 10.60 7.32 -3.88
C SER A 248 9.82 8.12 -2.82
N PRO A 249 9.75 9.46 -2.96
CA PRO A 249 8.64 10.24 -2.41
C PRO A 249 7.32 9.80 -3.07
N ALA A 250 6.22 10.41 -2.63
CA ALA A 250 4.97 10.33 -3.37
C ALA A 250 5.06 11.13 -4.69
N PHE A 251 4.23 10.73 -5.65
CA PHE A 251 4.19 11.36 -6.98
C PHE A 251 2.79 11.81 -7.38
N ASP A 252 2.75 12.90 -8.13
CA ASP A 252 1.56 13.39 -8.81
C ASP A 252 1.66 13.04 -10.31
N VAL A 253 0.58 12.50 -10.84
CA VAL A 253 0.40 12.18 -12.26
C VAL A 253 -0.52 13.22 -12.87
N VAL A 254 0.04 14.09 -13.69
CA VAL A 254 -0.58 15.33 -14.15
C VAL A 254 -0.75 15.28 -15.66
N LEU A 255 -1.86 15.81 -16.18
CA LEU A 255 -2.02 16.08 -17.61
C LEU A 255 -1.16 17.26 -18.05
N ALA A 256 -0.75 17.29 -19.31
CA ALA A 256 -0.05 18.44 -19.90
C ALA A 256 -0.87 19.75 -19.89
N ASP A 257 -2.18 19.69 -19.61
CA ASP A 257 -3.04 20.85 -19.35
C ASP A 257 -3.05 21.32 -17.87
N GLY A 258 -2.14 20.79 -17.05
CA GLY A 258 -1.94 21.15 -15.65
C GLY A 258 -2.94 20.55 -14.66
N ARG A 259 -3.88 19.72 -15.12
CA ARG A 259 -4.83 19.04 -14.22
C ARG A 259 -4.22 17.78 -13.62
N VAL A 260 -4.13 17.75 -12.30
CA VAL A 260 -3.69 16.58 -11.53
C VAL A 260 -4.75 15.46 -11.62
N VAL A 261 -4.34 14.28 -12.09
CA VAL A 261 -5.21 13.11 -12.26
C VAL A 261 -5.03 12.12 -11.11
N PHE A 262 -3.81 11.93 -10.63
CA PHE A 262 -3.54 11.23 -9.38
C PHE A 262 -2.56 12.07 -8.57
N THR A 263 -2.74 12.13 -7.25
CA THR A 263 -1.92 12.94 -6.34
C THR A 263 -1.48 12.07 -5.17
N ASP A 264 -0.33 12.39 -4.58
CA ASP A 264 0.25 11.69 -3.43
C ASP A 264 0.39 10.16 -3.64
N VAL A 265 0.70 9.71 -4.87
CA VAL A 265 0.77 8.27 -5.18
C VAL A 265 2.05 7.66 -4.58
N ARG A 266 1.88 6.98 -3.45
CA ARG A 266 2.99 6.47 -2.61
C ARG A 266 3.56 5.15 -3.13
N TYR A 267 4.74 4.78 -2.61
CA TYR A 267 5.39 3.54 -3.02
C TYR A 267 4.52 2.30 -2.74
N LYS A 268 4.40 1.42 -3.74
CA LYS A 268 3.50 0.25 -3.82
C LYS A 268 1.99 0.57 -3.91
N GLU A 269 1.60 1.84 -4.01
CA GLU A 269 0.20 2.22 -4.15
C GLU A 269 -0.35 1.88 -5.55
N VAL A 270 -1.56 1.32 -5.58
CA VAL A 270 -2.38 1.11 -6.78
C VAL A 270 -3.56 2.07 -6.69
N THR A 271 -3.56 3.11 -7.52
CA THR A 271 -4.65 4.09 -7.54
C THR A 271 -5.97 3.49 -8.05
N VAL A 272 -7.09 4.10 -7.65
CA VAL A 272 -8.41 3.76 -8.19
C VAL A 272 -8.54 4.15 -9.67
N TRP A 273 -9.34 3.38 -10.42
CA TRP A 273 -9.61 3.68 -11.82
C TRP A 273 -10.32 5.03 -12.00
N ARG A 274 -9.77 5.91 -12.85
CA ARG A 274 -10.46 7.11 -13.37
C ARG A 274 -10.93 6.89 -14.80
N GLN A 275 -12.12 7.39 -15.11
CA GLN A 275 -12.71 7.29 -16.45
C GLN A 275 -12.22 8.43 -17.36
N ALA A 276 -11.87 8.10 -18.60
CA ALA A 276 -11.41 9.04 -19.60
C ALA A 276 -12.28 8.97 -20.87
N ARG A 277 -12.41 10.10 -21.58
CA ARG A 277 -13.02 10.14 -22.92
C ARG A 277 -12.02 9.51 -23.90
N PRO A 278 -12.46 8.80 -24.96
CA PRO A 278 -11.51 8.23 -25.90
C PRO A 278 -10.72 9.29 -26.65
N LYS A 279 -9.41 9.37 -26.41
CA LYS A 279 -8.41 10.19 -27.12
C LYS A 279 -7.00 9.87 -26.61
N GLU A 280 -6.01 10.51 -27.20
CA GLU A 280 -4.66 10.60 -26.62
C GLU A 280 -4.62 11.65 -25.49
N TYR A 281 -3.84 11.34 -24.46
CA TYR A 281 -3.60 12.20 -23.31
C TYR A 281 -2.10 12.25 -23.03
N ASP A 282 -1.52 13.46 -23.08
CA ASP A 282 -0.17 13.71 -22.61
C ASP A 282 -0.15 13.86 -21.09
N PHE A 283 0.77 13.15 -20.46
CA PHE A 283 0.99 13.12 -19.03
C PHE A 283 2.44 13.45 -18.68
N TYR A 284 2.63 13.93 -17.47
CA TYR A 284 3.93 13.98 -16.82
C TYR A 284 3.81 13.61 -15.34
N ILE A 285 4.96 13.28 -14.74
CA ILE A 285 5.06 12.94 -13.31
C ILE A 285 5.85 14.02 -12.60
N ALA A 286 5.32 14.50 -11.48
CA ALA A 286 6.01 15.43 -10.57
C ALA A 286 6.12 14.83 -9.16
N GLN A 287 7.03 15.36 -8.34
CA GLN A 287 7.14 15.00 -6.92
C GLN A 287 6.01 15.64 -6.10
N THR A 288 5.61 15.00 -5.01
CA THR A 288 4.67 15.55 -4.02
C THR A 288 5.42 15.80 -2.70
N PRO A 289 5.54 17.06 -2.20
CA PRO A 289 5.18 18.32 -2.85
C PRO A 289 6.13 18.66 -4.02
N TYR A 290 5.68 19.56 -4.90
CA TYR A 290 6.40 19.90 -6.12
C TYR A 290 7.74 20.58 -5.85
N SER A 291 8.80 20.08 -6.48
CA SER A 291 10.02 20.86 -6.67
C SER A 291 9.78 21.85 -7.82
N LEU A 292 9.70 23.13 -7.50
CA LEU A 292 9.64 24.19 -8.51
C LEU A 292 10.98 24.29 -9.24
N ASN A 293 10.95 24.73 -10.50
CA ASN A 293 12.16 24.92 -11.28
C ASN A 293 13.02 26.05 -10.68
N ARG A 294 14.30 25.77 -10.41
CA ARG A 294 15.29 26.70 -9.81
C ARG A 294 15.63 27.92 -10.67
N MET A 295 15.06 28.06 -11.86
CA MET A 295 15.23 29.26 -12.70
C MET A 295 14.66 30.55 -12.05
N TYR A 296 13.87 30.43 -10.98
CA TYR A 296 13.20 31.54 -10.30
C TYR A 296 13.49 31.57 -8.79
N ASP A 297 14.75 31.81 -8.42
CA ASP A 297 15.18 32.00 -7.02
C ASP A 297 14.88 33.42 -6.46
N ASP A 298 14.23 34.32 -7.24
CA ASP A 298 13.87 35.69 -6.81
C ASP A 298 12.35 35.95 -6.85
N ILE A 299 11.82 36.41 -5.71
CA ILE A 299 10.40 36.72 -5.46
C ILE A 299 9.85 37.79 -6.41
N GLN A 300 10.69 38.70 -6.91
CA GLN A 300 10.31 39.78 -7.84
C GLN A 300 9.82 39.24 -9.19
N THR A 301 10.23 38.02 -9.59
CA THR A 301 9.93 37.47 -10.93
C THR A 301 8.58 36.76 -11.05
N VAL A 302 7.82 36.67 -9.94
CA VAL A 302 6.55 35.93 -9.87
C VAL A 302 5.38 36.74 -10.45
N GLU A 303 5.40 38.07 -10.36
CA GLU A 303 4.26 38.93 -10.71
C GLU A 303 4.15 39.23 -12.22
N ASP A 304 5.25 39.15 -12.97
CA ASP A 304 5.33 39.53 -14.39
C ASP A 304 4.99 38.40 -15.40
N MET A 305 4.47 37.25 -14.94
CA MET A 305 4.30 36.07 -15.80
C MET A 305 3.07 36.15 -16.76
N PRO A 306 3.25 36.09 -18.10
CA PRO A 306 2.13 36.11 -19.04
C PRO A 306 1.34 34.80 -19.07
N LEU A 307 0.01 34.89 -18.98
CA LEU A 307 -0.94 33.76 -19.02
C LEU A 307 -1.10 33.14 -20.43
N ALA A 308 -0.06 32.49 -20.96
CA ALA A 308 -0.16 31.52 -22.05
C ALA A 308 1.13 30.70 -22.21
N MET A 309 1.23 29.52 -21.58
CA MET A 309 2.37 28.61 -21.75
C MET A 309 1.90 27.17 -21.97
N ALA A 310 2.31 26.57 -23.09
CA ALA A 310 2.25 25.13 -23.30
C ALA A 310 3.53 24.50 -22.73
N GLY A 311 3.39 23.50 -21.86
CA GLY A 311 4.53 22.88 -21.19
C GLY A 311 4.15 22.24 -19.85
N PHE A 312 5.16 21.94 -19.04
CA PHE A 312 4.98 21.33 -17.71
C PHE A 312 4.62 22.41 -16.69
N TYR A 313 3.33 22.63 -16.47
CA TYR A 313 2.79 23.71 -15.64
C TYR A 313 1.71 23.19 -14.69
N LEU A 314 1.61 23.78 -13.49
CA LEU A 314 0.58 23.53 -12.49
C LEU A 314 -0.10 24.84 -12.04
N PRO A 315 -1.45 24.93 -12.10
CA PRO A 315 -2.18 26.09 -11.59
C PRO A 315 -1.87 26.36 -10.10
N GLY A 316 -1.48 27.60 -9.79
CA GLY A 316 -1.10 28.03 -8.43
C GLY A 316 0.32 27.67 -8.00
N TYR A 317 1.07 26.89 -8.78
CA TYR A 317 2.47 26.52 -8.51
C TYR A 317 3.45 27.02 -9.57
N GLY A 318 2.99 27.25 -10.81
CA GLY A 318 3.83 27.71 -11.91
C GLY A 318 4.40 26.56 -12.73
N SER A 319 5.53 26.82 -13.40
CA SER A 319 6.26 25.81 -14.18
C SER A 319 6.95 24.80 -13.26
N VAL A 320 6.87 23.52 -13.60
CA VAL A 320 7.44 22.41 -12.83
C VAL A 320 8.38 21.56 -13.67
N ASP A 321 9.43 21.02 -13.05
CA ASP A 321 10.34 20.10 -13.72
C ASP A 321 9.78 18.67 -13.63
N PRO A 322 9.35 18.06 -14.75
CA PRO A 322 8.82 16.71 -14.73
C PRO A 322 9.94 15.68 -14.56
N LEU A 323 9.66 14.63 -13.80
CA LEU A 323 10.54 13.47 -13.67
C LEU A 323 10.54 12.62 -14.94
N VAL A 324 9.40 12.57 -15.64
CA VAL A 324 9.20 11.91 -16.94
C VAL A 324 7.91 12.41 -17.57
N SER A 325 7.87 12.48 -18.90
CA SER A 325 6.67 12.73 -19.70
C SER A 325 6.39 11.56 -20.64
N PHE A 326 5.11 11.32 -20.94
CA PHE A 326 4.64 10.20 -21.75
C PHE A 326 3.18 10.43 -22.19
N TYR A 327 2.72 9.71 -23.20
CA TYR A 327 1.33 9.75 -23.63
C TYR A 327 0.59 8.45 -23.31
N VAL A 328 -0.73 8.52 -23.18
CA VAL A 328 -1.65 7.37 -23.07
C VAL A 328 -2.69 7.48 -24.17
N ASN A 329 -2.68 6.52 -25.11
CA ASN A 329 -3.75 6.39 -26.10
C ASN A 329 -4.94 5.67 -25.46
N ALA A 330 -5.83 6.45 -24.85
CA ALA A 330 -6.97 5.93 -24.11
C ALA A 330 -8.10 5.55 -25.07
N ARG A 331 -8.01 4.38 -25.70
CA ARG A 331 -9.02 3.87 -26.65
C ARG A 331 -10.35 3.56 -25.95
N ALA A 332 -11.46 3.59 -26.70
CA ALA A 332 -12.77 3.21 -26.18
C ALA A 332 -12.75 1.76 -25.63
N GLY A 333 -13.14 1.56 -24.37
CA GLY A 333 -13.08 0.25 -23.70
C GLY A 333 -11.69 -0.16 -23.20
N ALA A 334 -10.61 0.54 -23.57
CA ALA A 334 -9.26 0.22 -23.08
C ALA A 334 -9.08 0.56 -21.60
N MET A 335 -8.15 -0.14 -20.97
CA MET A 335 -7.84 -0.03 -19.54
C MET A 335 -6.34 0.13 -19.38
N ASN A 336 -5.89 1.35 -19.12
CA ASN A 336 -4.48 1.70 -19.14
C ASN A 336 -3.94 1.81 -17.72
N THR A 337 -3.02 0.91 -17.37
CA THR A 337 -2.25 0.99 -16.14
C THR A 337 -0.90 1.63 -16.42
N ILE A 338 -0.66 2.78 -15.80
CA ILE A 338 0.60 3.52 -15.84
C ILE A 338 1.48 2.99 -14.71
N TYR A 339 2.40 2.09 -15.02
CA TYR A 339 3.42 1.65 -14.07
C TYR A 339 4.57 2.66 -14.04
N ILE A 340 4.85 3.21 -12.86
CA ILE A 340 5.98 4.13 -12.62
C ILE A 340 7.11 3.29 -12.00
N LEU A 341 8.28 3.28 -12.63
CA LEU A 341 9.35 2.30 -12.41
C LEU A 341 10.71 2.98 -12.20
N GLY A 342 11.48 2.52 -11.21
CA GLY A 342 12.80 3.08 -10.91
C GLY A 342 13.33 2.67 -9.53
N ASN A 343 14.45 3.25 -9.12
CA ASN A 343 15.02 3.10 -7.78
C ASN A 343 15.65 4.42 -7.35
N TRP A 344 14.95 5.13 -6.46
CA TRP A 344 15.26 6.49 -6.05
C TRP A 344 16.58 6.62 -5.28
N ASN A 345 17.06 5.52 -4.67
CA ASN A 345 18.36 5.49 -3.98
C ASN A 345 19.55 5.58 -4.93
N ILE A 346 19.35 5.31 -6.22
CA ILE A 346 20.41 5.21 -7.22
C ILE A 346 20.24 6.27 -8.30
N SER A 347 19.00 6.59 -8.67
CA SER A 347 18.71 7.67 -9.62
C SER A 347 17.29 8.22 -9.45
N GLN A 348 17.16 9.53 -9.62
CA GLN A 348 15.86 10.20 -9.76
C GLN A 348 15.26 10.01 -11.18
N VAL A 349 16.00 9.43 -12.12
CA VAL A 349 15.50 9.09 -13.46
C VAL A 349 14.55 7.89 -13.35
N ILE A 350 13.25 8.18 -13.44
CA ILE A 350 12.20 7.18 -13.47
C ILE A 350 11.80 6.85 -14.92
N ARG A 351 11.13 5.71 -15.09
CA ARG A 351 10.54 5.29 -16.37
C ARG A 351 9.08 4.99 -16.17
N THR A 352 8.27 5.24 -17.19
CA THR A 352 6.88 4.80 -17.22
C THR A 352 6.69 3.63 -18.18
N LYS A 353 5.74 2.76 -17.86
CA LYS A 353 5.25 1.73 -18.76
C LYS A 353 3.73 1.74 -18.73
N VAL A 354 3.14 2.24 -19.81
CA VAL A 354 1.70 2.16 -20.04
C VAL A 354 1.39 0.75 -20.52
N VAL A 355 0.41 0.11 -19.90
CA VAL A 355 0.00 -1.27 -20.19
C VAL A 355 -1.51 -1.27 -20.39
N GLU A 356 -1.96 -1.81 -21.52
CA GLU A 356 -3.39 -2.09 -21.71
C GLU A 356 -3.71 -3.46 -21.08
N ASP A 357 -4.71 -3.45 -20.19
CA ASP A 357 -5.23 -4.61 -19.46
C ASP A 357 -6.50 -5.15 -20.16
N PHE A 358 -6.81 -6.44 -19.92
CA PHE A 358 -7.77 -7.25 -20.71
C PHE A 358 -9.25 -6.89 -20.51
#